data_AF-A0A932SH57-F1
#
_entry.id   AF-A0A932SH57-F1
#
_cell.length_a   1.000
_cell.length_b   1.000
_cell.length_c   1.000
_cell.angle_alpha   90.00
_cell.angle_beta   90.00
_cell.angle_gamma   90.00
#
_symmetry.space_group_name_H-M   'P 1'
#
loop_
_entity.id
_entity.type
_entity.pdbx_description
1 polymer ?
#
loop_
_entity_poly.entity_id
_entity_poly.type
_entity_poly.pdbx_seq_one_letter_code
_entity_poly.pdbx_strand_id
1 'polypeptide(L)'
;MKRQNKPAQSALYWIHHAATGRRIDPGGDMIKKIKKKIQKGPKATYAVPMAMVFTALYGPRREGKDFRQPLEQISEIREVLQRHLGQTLILADRPLSLAEYLSWGFKSRPSRLAEMFSGAGVLPMGPVTEEEPLERSPRLGIFPMIVLVQERELESFSDQLSEDLSEITRVAFQNAIYSALRLIPGYDLLLYSLPMPAQGLNHAIDSLNQQMQAAFEQAAVPFPGPFEPIPSSALEVIPLKEPCTK
;
A
#
# COMPACT_ATOMS: atom_id res chain seq x y z
N MET A 1 42.79 -8.13 -2.28
CA MET A 1 42.02 -6.89 -2.00
C MET A 1 40.57 -7.29 -1.75
N LYS A 2 40.08 -7.12 -0.51
CA LYS A 2 38.70 -7.42 -0.11
C LYS A 2 37.83 -6.19 -0.34
N ARG A 3 36.69 -6.32 -1.00
CA ARG A 3 35.56 -5.38 -0.89
C ARG A 3 34.32 -6.19 -0.50
N GLN A 4 33.81 -5.89 0.69
CA GLN A 4 32.56 -6.43 1.22
C GLN A 4 31.39 -5.66 0.58
N ASN A 5 30.44 -6.39 0.01
CA ASN A 5 29.11 -5.88 -0.33
C ASN A 5 28.21 -5.95 0.91
N LYS A 6 27.57 -4.84 1.25
CA LYS A 6 26.35 -4.81 2.08
C LYS A 6 25.41 -3.73 1.51
N PRO A 7 24.16 -4.07 1.17
CA PRO A 7 23.07 -3.11 1.13
C PRO A 7 21.97 -3.59 2.09
N ALA A 8 21.99 -3.11 3.33
CA ALA A 8 20.94 -3.44 4.31
C ALA A 8 20.82 -2.40 5.45
N GLN A 9 21.03 -1.10 5.17
CA GLN A 9 21.10 -0.10 6.26
C GLN A 9 20.31 1.20 6.07
N SER A 10 19.50 1.37 5.02
CA SER A 10 18.82 2.66 4.80
C SER A 10 17.41 2.79 5.39
N ALA A 11 16.72 1.70 5.75
CA ALA A 11 15.35 1.78 6.31
C ALA A 11 15.30 1.89 7.85
N LEU A 12 16.27 1.29 8.55
CA LEU A 12 16.27 1.17 10.01
C LEU A 12 16.61 2.48 10.77
N TYR A 13 17.21 3.47 10.11
CA TYR A 13 17.71 4.67 10.78
C TYR A 13 16.62 5.70 11.13
N TRP A 14 15.50 5.69 10.41
CA TRP A 14 14.50 6.77 10.49
C TRP A 14 13.50 6.63 11.64
N ILE A 15 13.40 5.46 12.29
CA ILE A 15 12.43 5.22 13.35
C ILE A 15 12.93 5.71 14.72
N HIS A 16 14.24 5.91 14.90
CA HIS A 16 14.83 6.13 16.24
C HIS A 16 14.87 7.58 16.77
N HIS A 17 14.63 8.62 15.95
CA HIS A 17 14.98 10.01 16.34
C HIS A 17 13.83 10.96 16.72
N ALA A 18 12.57 10.52 16.80
CA ALA A 18 11.42 11.41 17.06
C ALA A 18 11.13 11.71 18.55
N ALA A 19 12.16 11.76 19.40
CA ALA A 19 12.01 11.99 20.84
C ALA A 19 12.87 13.18 21.31
N THR A 20 12.41 14.41 21.10
CA THR A 20 12.61 15.55 22.02
C THR A 20 12.05 16.84 21.41
N GLY A 21 11.07 17.46 22.07
CA GLY A 21 10.57 18.78 21.69
C GLY A 21 9.56 19.30 22.70
N ARG A 22 10.02 20.15 23.63
CA ARG A 22 9.20 20.83 24.65
C ARG A 22 8.44 22.02 24.04
N ARG A 23 7.30 22.34 24.67
CA ARG A 23 6.30 23.39 24.35
C ARG A 23 6.82 24.82 24.41
N ILE A 24 6.10 25.71 23.72
CA ILE A 24 5.79 27.08 24.19
C ILE A 24 4.29 27.36 23.87
N ASP A 25 3.53 27.88 24.85
CA ASP A 25 2.14 28.37 24.71
C ASP A 25 2.16 29.92 24.61
N PRO A 26 1.18 30.56 23.94
CA PRO A 26 0.45 31.62 24.65
C PRO A 26 -1.08 31.56 24.45
N GLY A 27 -1.77 32.09 25.47
CA GLY A 27 -3.19 31.89 25.77
C GLY A 27 -4.23 32.55 24.85
N GLY A 28 -5.45 32.04 24.98
CA GLY A 28 -6.70 32.55 24.40
C GLY A 28 -7.80 31.49 24.53
N ASP A 29 -8.86 31.82 25.26
CA ASP A 29 -10.13 31.10 25.53
C ASP A 29 -10.19 29.57 25.43
N MET A 30 -10.40 28.97 26.62
CA MET A 30 -10.27 27.55 26.88
C MET A 30 -11.55 26.77 26.50
N ILE A 31 -11.72 26.49 25.21
CA ILE A 31 -12.42 25.25 24.82
C ILE A 31 -11.55 24.12 25.37
N LYS A 32 -12.03 23.36 26.36
CA LYS A 32 -11.34 22.15 26.85
C LYS A 32 -11.26 21.14 25.70
N LYS A 33 -10.24 21.26 24.85
CA LYS A 33 -9.84 20.21 23.92
C LYS A 33 -9.50 19.00 24.76
N ILE A 34 -10.39 18.01 24.77
CA ILE A 34 -10.10 16.70 25.33
C ILE A 34 -8.92 16.17 24.51
N LYS A 35 -7.71 16.29 25.05
CA LYS A 35 -6.52 15.69 24.44
C LYS A 35 -6.72 14.19 24.56
N LYS A 36 -7.13 13.54 23.46
CA LYS A 36 -7.14 12.08 23.37
C LYS A 36 -5.76 11.58 23.81
N LYS A 37 -5.74 10.71 24.81
CA LYS A 37 -4.50 10.23 25.42
C LYS A 37 -3.93 9.17 24.49
N ILE A 38 -2.80 9.46 23.87
CA ILE A 38 -2.06 8.46 23.10
C ILE A 38 -1.49 7.44 24.09
N GLN A 39 -1.83 6.17 23.93
CA GLN A 39 -1.25 5.08 24.69
C GLN A 39 0.26 5.03 24.41
N LYS A 40 1.08 4.97 25.46
CA LYS A 40 2.54 4.84 25.37
C LYS A 40 2.99 3.48 25.89
N GLY A 41 4.15 3.02 25.42
CA GLY A 41 4.77 1.77 25.84
C GLY A 41 4.48 0.60 24.90
N PRO A 42 4.85 -0.64 25.29
CA PRO A 42 4.92 -1.79 24.37
C PRO A 42 3.56 -2.23 23.78
N LYS A 43 2.45 -1.81 24.40
CA LYS A 43 1.07 -2.08 23.95
C LYS A 43 0.50 -0.96 23.07
N ALA A 44 1.22 0.15 22.89
CA ALA A 44 0.79 1.22 22.00
C ALA A 44 0.63 0.67 20.58
N THR A 45 -0.51 0.94 19.96
CA THR A 45 -0.78 0.51 18.59
C THR A 45 -0.53 1.66 17.63
N TYR A 46 0.14 1.38 16.52
CA TYR A 46 0.37 2.33 15.44
C TYR A 46 -0.35 1.88 14.19
N ALA A 47 -0.90 2.84 13.47
CA ALA A 47 -1.38 2.68 12.12
C ALA A 47 -0.24 2.98 11.14
N VAL A 48 0.17 1.98 10.37
CA VAL A 48 1.20 2.09 9.34
C VAL A 48 0.49 2.15 7.98
N PRO A 49 0.55 3.27 7.24
CA PRO A 49 -0.02 3.34 5.91
C PRO A 49 0.87 2.58 4.93
N MET A 50 0.25 1.62 4.27
CA MET A 50 0.89 0.71 3.32
C MET A 50 0.21 0.86 1.96
N ALA A 51 0.89 0.42 0.92
CA ALA A 51 0.32 0.31 -0.40
C ALA A 51 0.91 -0.88 -1.16
N MET A 52 0.12 -1.41 -2.09
CA MET A 52 0.63 -2.21 -3.20
C MET A 52 0.37 -1.44 -4.48
N VAL A 53 1.25 -1.59 -5.46
CA VAL A 53 0.94 -1.21 -6.83
C VAL A 53 0.76 -2.46 -7.66
N PHE A 54 -0.12 -2.39 -8.64
CA PHE A 54 -0.27 -3.47 -9.60
C PHE A 54 -0.81 -2.95 -10.94
N THR A 55 -0.64 -3.76 -11.97
CA THR A 55 -1.29 -3.60 -13.28
C THR A 55 -1.74 -4.97 -13.76
N ALA A 56 -2.83 -4.99 -14.51
CA ALA A 56 -3.40 -6.20 -15.07
C ALA A 56 -3.45 -6.08 -16.60
N LEU A 57 -2.83 -7.05 -17.29
CA LEU A 57 -2.68 -7.12 -18.73
C LEU A 57 -3.50 -8.29 -19.29
N TYR A 58 -4.41 -8.00 -20.20
CA TYR A 58 -5.34 -8.94 -20.81
C TYR A 58 -4.84 -9.47 -22.14
N GLY A 59 -4.87 -10.79 -22.26
CA GLY A 59 -4.59 -11.53 -23.47
C GLY A 59 -3.23 -11.29 -24.11
N PRO A 60 -3.06 -11.72 -25.37
CA PRO A 60 -1.77 -11.72 -26.06
C PRO A 60 -1.33 -10.31 -26.44
N ARG A 61 -2.28 -9.36 -26.52
CA ARG A 61 -2.01 -7.96 -26.83
C ARG A 61 -1.66 -7.12 -25.61
N ARG A 62 -1.72 -7.71 -24.40
CA ARG A 62 -1.41 -7.04 -23.14
C ARG A 62 -2.26 -5.78 -22.92
N GLU A 63 -3.55 -5.86 -23.23
CA GLU A 63 -4.47 -4.73 -23.07
C GLU A 63 -4.73 -4.45 -21.58
N GLY A 64 -4.82 -3.19 -21.16
CA GLY A 64 -5.07 -2.86 -19.76
C GLY A 64 -6.47 -3.25 -19.29
N LYS A 65 -6.56 -3.77 -18.06
CA LYS A 65 -7.83 -3.99 -17.37
C LYS A 65 -8.28 -2.77 -16.60
N ASP A 66 -9.60 -2.54 -16.56
CA ASP A 66 -10.19 -1.73 -15.50
C ASP A 66 -10.33 -2.54 -14.21
N PHE A 67 -9.54 -2.16 -13.21
CA PHE A 67 -9.55 -2.73 -11.85
C PHE A 67 -10.12 -1.74 -10.82
N ARG A 68 -10.67 -0.60 -11.25
CA ARG A 68 -11.20 0.45 -10.35
C ARG A 68 -12.59 0.09 -9.80
N GLN A 69 -13.18 -1.01 -10.23
CA GLN A 69 -14.42 -1.50 -9.64
C GLN A 69 -14.15 -2.14 -8.26
N PRO A 70 -15.12 -2.08 -7.33
CA PRO A 70 -15.07 -2.85 -6.09
C PRO A 70 -14.69 -4.31 -6.36
N LEU A 71 -13.69 -4.80 -5.62
CA LEU A 71 -13.25 -6.18 -5.75
C LEU A 71 -14.20 -7.09 -5.00
N GLU A 72 -14.87 -7.97 -5.75
CA GLU A 72 -15.57 -9.11 -5.17
C GLU A 72 -14.56 -9.94 -4.33
N GLN A 73 -15.00 -10.48 -3.18
CA GLN A 73 -14.15 -11.32 -2.31
C GLN A 73 -12.93 -10.60 -1.70
N ILE A 74 -13.01 -9.27 -1.48
CA ILE A 74 -11.95 -8.50 -0.81
C ILE A 74 -11.49 -9.08 0.53
N SER A 75 -12.40 -9.76 1.25
CA SER A 75 -12.09 -10.44 2.50
C SER A 75 -11.02 -11.52 2.33
N GLU A 76 -11.03 -12.28 1.23
CA GLU A 76 -10.06 -13.34 0.97
C GLU A 76 -8.68 -12.76 0.68
N ILE A 77 -8.61 -11.72 -0.14
CA ILE A 77 -7.37 -10.98 -0.43
C ILE A 77 -6.79 -10.46 0.89
N ARG A 78 -7.63 -9.82 1.71
CA ARG A 78 -7.22 -9.29 3.02
C ARG A 78 -6.70 -10.38 3.93
N GLU A 79 -7.37 -11.52 4.04
CA GLU A 79 -6.94 -12.62 4.90
C GLU A 79 -5.59 -13.21 4.49
N VAL A 80 -5.34 -13.34 3.19
CA VAL A 80 -4.05 -13.83 2.69
C VAL A 80 -2.92 -12.86 3.05
N LEU A 81 -3.12 -11.56 2.80
CA LEU A 81 -2.14 -10.53 3.15
C LEU A 81 -1.95 -10.40 4.67
N GLN A 82 -3.03 -10.52 5.45
CA GLN A 82 -2.98 -10.49 6.90
C GLN A 82 -2.15 -11.64 7.47
N ARG A 83 -2.28 -12.85 6.89
CA ARG A 83 -1.47 -14.01 7.25
C ARG A 83 0.01 -13.80 6.94
N HIS A 84 0.33 -13.20 5.80
CA HIS A 84 1.70 -12.87 5.44
C HIS A 84 2.33 -11.85 6.38
N LEU A 85 1.61 -10.76 6.65
CA LEU A 85 2.12 -9.65 7.47
C LEU A 85 2.09 -9.94 8.96
N GLY A 86 1.41 -11.02 9.41
CA GLY A 86 1.27 -11.36 10.82
C GLY A 86 0.56 -10.32 11.68
N GLN A 87 -0.09 -9.33 11.06
CA GLN A 87 -0.61 -8.12 11.71
C GLN A 87 -2.03 -7.83 11.25
N THR A 88 -2.81 -7.09 12.05
CA THR A 88 -4.17 -6.72 11.63
C THR A 88 -4.13 -5.78 10.44
N LEU A 89 -4.87 -6.13 9.38
CA LEU A 89 -4.88 -5.39 8.13
C LEU A 89 -6.26 -4.79 7.86
N ILE A 90 -6.25 -3.52 7.50
CA ILE A 90 -7.35 -2.79 6.92
C ILE A 90 -7.01 -2.53 5.45
N LEU A 91 -7.86 -2.98 4.53
CA LEU A 91 -7.61 -2.94 3.08
C LEU A 91 -8.70 -2.13 2.37
N ALA A 92 -8.36 -1.34 1.35
CA ALA A 92 -9.38 -0.71 0.51
C ALA A 92 -10.30 -1.76 -0.16
N ASP A 93 -11.55 -1.41 -0.45
CA ASP A 93 -12.47 -2.29 -1.18
C ASP A 93 -12.21 -2.32 -2.69
N ARG A 94 -11.48 -1.33 -3.18
CA ARG A 94 -10.98 -1.27 -4.55
C ARG A 94 -9.60 -0.62 -4.63
N PRO A 95 -8.85 -0.96 -5.68
CA PRO A 95 -7.74 -0.17 -6.17
C PRO A 95 -8.17 1.24 -6.62
N LEU A 96 -7.24 2.18 -6.51
CA LEU A 96 -7.37 3.57 -6.91
C LEU A 96 -6.48 3.88 -8.11
N SER A 97 -6.91 4.81 -8.95
CA SER A 97 -5.98 5.48 -9.87
C SER A 97 -4.93 6.27 -9.09
N LEU A 98 -3.84 6.66 -9.75
CA LEU A 98 -2.84 7.52 -9.14
C LEU A 98 -3.46 8.87 -8.69
N ALA A 99 -4.28 9.49 -9.53
CA ALA A 99 -4.94 10.75 -9.23
C ALA A 99 -5.90 10.63 -8.02
N GLU A 100 -6.69 9.55 -7.97
CA GLU A 100 -7.58 9.27 -6.84
C GLU A 100 -6.78 9.09 -5.54
N TYR A 101 -5.69 8.32 -5.56
CA TYR A 101 -4.84 8.12 -4.39
C TYR A 101 -4.20 9.44 -3.91
N LEU A 102 -3.66 10.24 -4.83
CA LEU A 102 -3.00 11.51 -4.51
C LEU A 102 -3.98 12.60 -4.03
N SER A 103 -5.24 12.54 -4.45
CA SER A 103 -6.30 13.43 -3.93
C SER A 103 -6.94 12.89 -2.64
N TRP A 104 -6.78 11.60 -2.33
CA TRP A 104 -7.35 10.99 -1.14
C TRP A 104 -6.74 11.55 0.15
N GLY A 105 -7.45 12.48 0.80
CA GLY A 105 -6.94 13.22 1.95
C GLY A 105 -6.66 12.38 3.21
N PHE A 106 -7.15 11.15 3.27
CA PHE A 106 -6.96 10.27 4.44
C PHE A 106 -5.64 9.49 4.42
N LYS A 107 -4.89 9.47 3.31
CA LYS A 107 -3.56 8.84 3.27
C LYS A 107 -2.59 9.41 4.31
N SER A 108 -2.77 10.67 4.72
CA SER A 108 -1.96 11.35 5.73
C SER A 108 -2.50 11.22 7.16
N ARG A 109 -3.63 10.51 7.36
CA ARG A 109 -4.28 10.29 8.67
C ARG A 109 -4.69 8.83 8.89
N PRO A 110 -3.75 7.86 8.75
CA PRO A 110 -4.07 6.44 8.89
C PRO A 110 -4.65 6.06 10.26
N SER A 111 -4.31 6.77 11.35
CA SER A 111 -4.87 6.48 12.68
C SER A 111 -6.39 6.68 12.73
N ARG A 112 -6.89 7.73 12.05
CA ARG A 112 -8.32 8.05 12.00
C ARG A 112 -9.10 6.98 11.23
N LEU A 113 -8.53 6.50 10.12
CA LEU A 113 -9.13 5.40 9.36
C LEU A 113 -9.11 4.10 10.17
N ALA A 114 -8.02 3.82 10.88
CA ALA A 114 -7.93 2.67 11.78
C ALA A 114 -9.02 2.69 12.86
N GLU A 115 -9.27 3.84 13.48
CA GLU A 115 -10.32 4.02 14.47
C GLU A 115 -11.72 3.73 13.89
N MET A 116 -11.98 4.15 12.65
CA MET A 116 -13.28 3.99 12.01
C MET A 116 -13.51 2.57 11.46
N PHE A 117 -12.47 1.92 10.95
CA PHE A 117 -12.62 0.72 10.12
C PHE A 117 -11.93 -0.54 10.66
N SER A 118 -11.25 -0.48 11.80
CA SER A 118 -10.59 -1.66 12.39
C SER A 118 -11.53 -2.86 12.63
N GLY A 119 -12.80 -2.60 12.95
CA GLY A 119 -13.80 -3.68 13.12
C GLY A 119 -14.24 -4.32 11.81
N ALA A 120 -14.32 -3.54 10.73
CA ALA A 120 -14.73 -4.02 9.41
C ALA A 120 -13.56 -4.63 8.61
N GLY A 121 -12.33 -4.13 8.84
CA GLY A 121 -11.13 -4.53 8.09
C GLY A 121 -11.11 -4.05 6.64
N VAL A 122 -12.13 -3.32 6.18
CA VAL A 122 -12.26 -2.84 4.80
C VAL A 122 -12.51 -1.33 4.80
N LEU A 123 -11.82 -0.59 3.93
CA LEU A 123 -12.02 0.84 3.68
C LEU A 123 -12.90 1.02 2.44
N PRO A 124 -14.14 1.51 2.59
CA PRO A 124 -14.96 1.82 1.43
C PRO A 124 -14.39 3.07 0.74
N MET A 125 -13.94 2.91 -0.51
CA MET A 125 -13.37 4.02 -1.29
C MET A 125 -14.44 4.86 -2.01
N GLY A 126 -15.69 4.38 -2.03
CA GLY A 126 -16.77 5.03 -2.75
C GLY A 126 -16.71 4.75 -4.26
N PRO A 127 -17.65 5.32 -5.03
CA PRO A 127 -17.73 5.10 -6.47
C PRO A 127 -16.48 5.62 -7.18
N VAL A 128 -16.21 5.08 -8.37
CA VAL A 128 -15.18 5.61 -9.26
C VAL A 128 -15.59 7.02 -9.68
N THR A 129 -14.74 8.02 -9.41
CA THR A 129 -15.07 9.42 -9.68
C THR A 129 -14.74 9.87 -11.10
N GLU A 130 -13.97 9.06 -11.84
CA GLU A 130 -13.49 9.37 -13.19
C GLU A 130 -13.92 8.30 -14.20
N GLU A 131 -14.81 8.66 -15.12
CA GLU A 131 -15.03 7.92 -16.35
C GLU A 131 -13.87 8.18 -17.31
N GLU A 132 -12.71 7.61 -17.01
CA GLU A 132 -11.66 7.48 -18.02
C GLU A 132 -12.17 6.53 -19.11
N PRO A 133 -12.05 6.89 -20.42
CA PRO A 133 -12.40 5.98 -21.49
C PRO A 133 -11.68 4.65 -21.30
N LEU A 134 -12.31 3.54 -21.68
CA LEU A 134 -11.70 2.21 -21.67
C LEU A 134 -10.56 2.16 -22.68
N GLU A 135 -9.40 2.67 -22.26
CA GLU A 135 -8.16 2.57 -23.00
C GLU A 135 -7.60 1.15 -22.93
N ARG A 136 -6.98 0.73 -24.03
CA ARG A 136 -6.23 -0.54 -24.11
C ARG A 136 -4.86 -0.44 -23.43
N SER A 137 -4.44 0.75 -23.00
CA SER A 137 -3.18 0.97 -22.29
C SER A 137 -3.22 0.33 -20.89
N PRO A 138 -2.10 -0.24 -20.42
CA PRO A 138 -1.96 -0.66 -19.02
C PRO A 138 -2.29 0.47 -18.06
N ARG A 139 -2.87 0.14 -16.91
CA ARG A 139 -3.23 1.11 -15.88
C ARG A 139 -2.51 0.81 -14.58
N LEU A 140 -2.11 1.86 -13.88
CA LEU A 140 -1.52 1.74 -12.55
C LEU A 140 -2.62 1.72 -11.49
N GLY A 141 -2.74 0.61 -10.79
CA GLY A 141 -3.63 0.45 -9.64
C GLY A 141 -2.83 0.59 -8.35
N ILE A 142 -3.24 1.51 -7.49
CA ILE A 142 -2.72 1.63 -6.13
C ILE A 142 -3.72 1.00 -5.20
N PHE A 143 -3.27 0.05 -4.38
CA PHE A 143 -4.09 -0.64 -3.40
C PHE A 143 -3.74 -0.16 -1.98
N PRO A 144 -4.49 0.81 -1.40
CA PRO A 144 -4.17 1.35 -0.10
C PRO A 144 -4.49 0.38 1.03
N MET A 145 -3.65 0.42 2.06
CA MET A 145 -3.74 -0.45 3.21
C MET A 145 -3.33 0.30 4.47
N ILE A 146 -3.83 -0.18 5.62
CA ILE A 146 -3.37 0.25 6.93
C ILE A 146 -3.12 -1.00 7.76
N VAL A 147 -1.88 -1.15 8.22
CA VAL A 147 -1.51 -2.22 9.13
C VAL A 147 -1.50 -1.67 10.54
N LEU A 148 -2.13 -2.38 11.47
CA LEU A 148 -2.10 -2.04 12.89
C LEU A 148 -1.03 -2.88 13.57
N VAL A 149 0.00 -2.21 14.08
CA VAL A 149 1.18 -2.86 14.66
C VAL A 149 1.39 -2.35 16.09
N GLN A 150 1.63 -3.26 17.03
CA GLN A 150 2.01 -2.86 18.39
C GLN A 150 3.47 -2.40 18.44
N GLU A 151 3.81 -1.45 19.31
CA GLU A 151 5.19 -0.93 19.44
C GLU A 151 6.23 -2.06 19.56
N ARG A 152 5.91 -3.09 20.36
CA ARG A 152 6.80 -4.24 20.59
C ARG A 152 6.99 -5.16 19.37
N GLU A 153 6.15 -5.04 18.35
CA GLU A 153 6.13 -5.88 17.14
C GLU A 153 6.62 -5.13 15.89
N LEU A 154 7.00 -3.84 16.03
CA LEU A 154 7.42 -3.01 14.89
C LEU A 154 8.69 -3.53 14.20
N GLU A 155 9.66 -4.04 14.97
CA GLU A 155 10.89 -4.59 14.41
C GLU A 155 10.60 -5.85 13.59
N SER A 156 9.89 -6.83 14.18
CA SER A 156 9.48 -8.05 13.48
C SER A 156 8.60 -7.76 12.24
N PHE A 157 7.74 -6.76 12.32
CA PHE A 157 6.93 -6.33 11.18
C PHE A 157 7.80 -5.76 10.06
N SER A 158 8.81 -4.94 10.40
CA SER A 158 9.75 -4.40 9.42
C SER A 158 10.55 -5.51 8.72
N ASP A 159 10.95 -6.55 9.44
CA ASP A 159 11.65 -7.69 8.85
C ASP A 159 10.73 -8.45 7.87
N GLN A 160 9.48 -8.70 8.26
CA GLN A 160 8.48 -9.38 7.43
C GLN A 160 8.16 -8.64 6.12
N LEU A 161 8.21 -7.30 6.11
CA LEU A 161 8.00 -6.53 4.88
C LEU A 161 9.07 -6.76 3.81
N SER A 162 10.24 -7.29 4.20
CA SER A 162 11.33 -7.60 3.29
C SER A 162 11.27 -9.04 2.77
N GLU A 163 10.33 -9.85 3.27
CA GLU A 163 10.17 -11.25 2.88
C GLU A 163 9.23 -11.38 1.68
N ASP A 164 9.59 -12.27 0.76
CA ASP A 164 8.69 -12.65 -0.32
C ASP A 164 7.48 -13.43 0.22
N LEU A 165 6.37 -13.39 -0.52
CA LEU A 165 5.24 -14.29 -0.25
C LEU A 165 5.72 -15.74 -0.40
N SER A 166 5.50 -16.55 0.63
CA SER A 166 5.67 -18.00 0.51
C SER A 166 4.85 -18.52 -0.66
N GLU A 167 5.30 -19.61 -1.30
CA GLU A 167 4.66 -20.12 -2.52
C GLU A 167 3.14 -20.33 -2.34
N ILE A 168 2.74 -20.92 -1.21
CA ILE A 168 1.34 -21.15 -0.86
C ILE A 168 0.57 -19.83 -0.77
N THR A 169 1.14 -18.83 -0.10
CA THR A 169 0.52 -17.51 0.08
C THR A 169 0.43 -16.77 -1.24
N ARG A 170 1.46 -16.86 -2.09
CA ARG A 170 1.49 -16.28 -3.42
C ARG A 170 0.38 -16.86 -4.30
N VAL A 171 0.23 -18.18 -4.33
CA VAL A 171 -0.83 -18.86 -5.10
C VAL A 171 -2.21 -18.48 -4.57
N ALA A 172 -2.40 -18.46 -3.25
CA ALA A 172 -3.67 -18.04 -2.65
C ALA A 172 -4.03 -16.59 -3.00
N PHE A 173 -3.05 -15.68 -2.92
CA PHE A 173 -3.22 -14.29 -3.30
C PHE A 173 -3.59 -14.15 -4.77
N GLN A 174 -2.83 -14.81 -5.66
CA GLN A 174 -3.08 -14.80 -7.10
C GLN A 174 -4.47 -15.33 -7.43
N ASN A 175 -4.90 -16.45 -6.83
CA ASN A 175 -6.24 -16.97 -7.08
C ASN A 175 -7.35 -15.99 -6.66
N ALA A 176 -7.22 -15.38 -5.47
CA ALA A 176 -8.20 -14.43 -4.98
C ALA A 176 -8.29 -13.18 -5.88
N ILE A 177 -7.16 -12.58 -6.23
CA ILE A 177 -7.14 -11.36 -7.04
C ILE A 177 -7.47 -11.61 -8.52
N TYR A 178 -7.08 -12.76 -9.08
CA TYR A 178 -7.48 -13.13 -10.45
C TYR A 178 -8.99 -13.30 -10.55
N SER A 179 -9.59 -13.98 -9.57
CA SER A 179 -11.05 -14.12 -9.46
C SER A 179 -11.72 -12.74 -9.37
N ALA A 180 -11.27 -11.90 -8.44
CA ALA A 180 -11.82 -10.57 -8.21
C ALA A 180 -11.75 -9.66 -9.46
N LEU A 181 -10.66 -9.76 -10.23
CA LEU A 181 -10.47 -8.98 -11.46
C LEU A 181 -11.06 -9.65 -12.70
N ARG A 182 -11.56 -10.89 -12.60
CA ARG A 182 -12.02 -11.71 -13.74
C ARG A 182 -10.91 -11.89 -14.78
N LEU A 183 -9.73 -12.26 -14.30
CA LEU A 183 -8.54 -12.60 -15.08
C LEU A 183 -8.54 -14.11 -15.39
N ILE A 184 -8.10 -14.48 -16.59
CA ILE A 184 -7.92 -15.87 -17.02
C ILE A 184 -6.48 -16.29 -16.72
N PRO A 185 -6.25 -17.24 -15.78
CA PRO A 185 -4.91 -17.73 -15.48
C PRO A 185 -4.20 -18.28 -16.72
N GLY A 186 -2.93 -17.92 -16.89
CA GLY A 186 -2.08 -18.36 -18.02
C GLY A 186 -2.25 -17.56 -19.31
N TYR A 187 -3.37 -16.85 -19.49
CA TYR A 187 -3.61 -15.96 -20.61
C TYR A 187 -3.37 -14.50 -20.23
N ASP A 188 -3.92 -14.09 -19.09
CA ASP A 188 -3.77 -12.77 -18.52
C ASP A 188 -2.64 -12.72 -17.49
N LEU A 189 -2.02 -11.54 -17.37
CA LEU A 189 -0.88 -11.32 -16.50
C LEU A 189 -1.21 -10.22 -15.48
N LEU A 190 -1.13 -10.59 -14.20
CA LEU A 190 -1.12 -9.64 -13.10
C LEU A 190 0.33 -9.38 -12.67
N LEU A 191 0.73 -8.12 -12.74
CA LEU A 191 2.01 -7.65 -12.23
C LEU A 191 1.75 -6.83 -10.98
N TYR A 192 2.50 -7.05 -9.89
CA TYR A 192 2.26 -6.36 -8.63
C TYR A 192 3.52 -6.23 -7.78
N SER A 193 3.51 -5.27 -6.86
CA SER A 193 4.45 -5.18 -5.74
C SER A 193 3.89 -5.87 -4.50
N LEU A 194 4.77 -6.33 -3.62
CA LEU A 194 4.37 -6.70 -2.26
C LEU A 194 3.89 -5.47 -1.47
N PRO A 195 3.15 -5.65 -0.36
CA PRO A 195 2.84 -4.57 0.56
C PRO A 195 4.09 -3.85 1.01
N MET A 196 4.13 -2.52 0.83
CA MET A 196 5.25 -1.70 1.26
C MET A 196 4.78 -0.38 1.87
N PRO A 197 5.62 0.32 2.65
CA PRO A 197 5.27 1.63 3.18
C PRO A 197 4.87 2.57 2.06
N ALA A 198 3.75 3.27 2.24
CA ALA A 198 3.18 4.11 1.19
C ALA A 198 4.11 5.26 0.72
N GLN A 199 5.04 5.72 1.56
CA GLN A 199 6.09 6.65 1.14
C GLN A 199 7.04 6.07 0.08
N GLY A 200 7.16 4.74 0.00
CA GLY A 200 8.04 4.02 -0.93
C GLY A 200 7.41 3.69 -2.28
N LEU A 201 6.24 4.27 -2.61
CA LEU A 201 5.48 3.94 -3.83
C LEU A 201 6.27 4.06 -5.13
N ASN A 202 7.19 5.02 -5.27
CA ASN A 202 8.01 5.14 -6.48
C ASN A 202 8.89 3.91 -6.72
N HIS A 203 9.46 3.31 -5.67
CA HIS A 203 10.21 2.05 -5.82
C HIS A 203 9.33 0.90 -6.32
N ALA A 204 8.07 0.87 -5.86
CA ALA A 204 7.07 -0.08 -6.32
C ALA A 204 6.78 0.11 -7.82
N ILE A 205 6.56 1.35 -8.24
CA ILE A 205 6.25 1.74 -9.61
C ILE A 205 7.44 1.40 -10.53
N ASP A 206 8.66 1.69 -10.12
CA ASP A 206 9.86 1.38 -10.89
C ASP A 206 10.02 -0.13 -11.11
N SER A 207 9.81 -0.93 -10.07
CA SER A 207 9.82 -2.40 -10.18
C SER A 207 8.72 -2.89 -11.12
N LEU A 208 7.52 -2.33 -11.00
CA LEU A 208 6.39 -2.69 -11.85
C LEU A 208 6.63 -2.32 -13.33
N ASN A 209 7.25 -1.17 -13.59
CA ASN A 209 7.64 -0.73 -14.93
C ASN A 209 8.64 -1.71 -15.58
N GLN A 210 9.63 -2.19 -14.82
CA GLN A 210 10.57 -3.20 -15.32
C GLN A 210 9.87 -4.52 -15.66
N GLN A 211 8.99 -5.00 -14.78
CA GLN A 211 8.20 -6.20 -15.03
C GLN A 211 7.29 -6.05 -16.26
N MET A 212 6.66 -4.88 -16.40
CA MET A 212 5.79 -4.57 -17.53
C MET A 212 6.57 -4.53 -18.84
N GLN A 213 7.72 -3.85 -18.87
CA GLN A 213 8.57 -3.81 -20.06
C GLN A 213 8.97 -5.24 -20.51
N ALA A 214 9.41 -6.09 -19.57
CA ALA A 214 9.75 -7.48 -19.87
C ALA A 214 8.54 -8.28 -20.39
N ALA A 215 7.35 -8.07 -19.82
CA ALA A 215 6.13 -8.77 -20.24
C ALA A 215 5.67 -8.39 -21.66
N PHE A 216 5.84 -7.12 -22.05
CA PHE A 216 5.54 -6.64 -23.40
C PHE A 216 6.57 -7.16 -24.42
N GLU A 217 7.86 -7.15 -24.05
CA GLU A 217 8.93 -7.70 -24.88
C GLU A 217 8.73 -9.20 -25.15
N GLN A 218 8.43 -9.99 -24.12
CA GLN A 218 8.15 -11.42 -24.26
C GLN A 218 6.93 -11.73 -25.15
N ALA A 219 5.95 -10.85 -25.16
CA ALA A 219 4.76 -10.99 -25.99
C ALA A 219 4.92 -10.41 -27.41
N ALA A 220 6.10 -9.87 -27.75
CA ALA A 220 6.38 -9.20 -29.02
C ALA A 220 5.37 -8.08 -29.36
N VAL A 221 4.90 -7.36 -28.34
CA VAL A 221 4.01 -6.20 -28.50
C VAL A 221 4.75 -4.90 -28.15
N PRO A 222 4.48 -3.78 -28.85
CA PRO A 222 5.10 -2.49 -28.52
C PRO A 222 4.79 -2.07 -27.09
N PHE A 223 5.82 -1.71 -26.34
CA PHE A 223 5.68 -1.19 -24.98
C PHE A 223 5.10 0.23 -25.03
N PRO A 224 3.96 0.50 -24.37
CA PRO A 224 3.28 1.80 -24.43
C PRO A 224 4.00 2.91 -23.65
N GLY A 225 5.00 2.55 -22.83
CA GLY A 225 5.73 3.48 -21.97
C GLY A 225 5.54 3.15 -20.49
N PRO A 226 6.46 3.63 -19.63
CA PRO A 226 6.37 3.43 -18.18
C PRO A 226 5.30 4.30 -17.55
N PHE A 227 4.81 3.88 -16.38
CA PHE A 227 4.05 4.78 -15.50
C PHE A 227 4.94 5.88 -14.96
N GLU A 228 4.40 7.10 -14.87
CA GLU A 228 5.11 8.25 -14.34
C GLU A 228 5.35 8.13 -12.83
N PRO A 229 6.52 8.58 -12.34
CA PRO A 229 6.79 8.62 -10.91
C PRO A 229 5.95 9.70 -10.21
N ILE A 230 5.68 9.47 -8.94
CA ILE A 230 4.96 10.41 -8.06
C ILE A 230 5.94 11.49 -7.58
N PRO A 231 5.55 12.78 -7.57
CA PRO A 231 6.36 13.83 -6.96
C PRO A 231 6.68 13.52 -5.48
N SER A 232 7.95 13.64 -5.08
CA SER A 232 8.37 13.32 -3.70
C SER A 232 7.59 14.09 -2.63
N SER A 233 7.25 15.35 -2.90
CA SER A 233 6.45 16.20 -2.01
C SER A 233 5.05 15.63 -1.72
N ALA A 234 4.48 14.86 -2.65
CA ALA A 234 3.19 14.21 -2.47
C ALA A 234 3.27 12.92 -1.64
N LEU A 235 4.46 12.31 -1.56
CA LEU A 235 4.72 11.12 -0.74
C LEU A 235 5.15 11.49 0.69
N GLU A 236 5.93 12.56 0.85
CA GLU A 236 6.43 13.04 2.15
C GLU A 236 5.33 13.38 3.16
N VAL A 237 4.13 13.75 2.68
CA VAL A 237 2.96 14.03 3.54
C VAL A 237 2.33 12.78 4.16
N ILE A 238 2.70 11.58 3.70
CA ILE A 238 2.20 10.31 4.22
C ILE A 238 3.09 9.92 5.40
N PRO A 239 2.59 9.76 6.64
CA PRO A 239 3.44 9.39 7.77
C PRO A 239 3.95 7.94 7.64
N LEU A 240 5.16 7.63 8.14
CA LEU A 240 5.63 6.23 8.21
C LEU A 240 4.80 5.37 9.18
N LYS A 241 4.38 5.97 10.30
CA LYS A 241 3.46 5.38 11.27
C LYS A 241 2.76 6.50 12.04
N GLU A 242 1.55 6.26 12.49
CA GLU A 242 0.79 7.20 13.31
C GLU A 242 0.22 6.48 14.55
N PRO A 243 0.41 7.01 15.78
CA PRO A 243 -0.15 6.37 16.97
C PRO A 243 -1.68 6.40 16.94
N CYS A 244 -2.31 5.26 17.24
CA CYS A 244 -3.75 5.17 17.41
C CYS A 244 -4.17 5.73 18.77
N THR A 245 -5.33 6.41 18.83
CA THR A 245 -5.89 6.88 20.09
C THR A 245 -6.89 5.86 20.63
N LYS A 246 -6.38 4.83 21.33
CA LYS A 246 -7.21 4.02 22.23
C LYS A 246 -6.94 4.42 23.67
#